data_AF-A0A842SJF8-F1
#
_entry.id   AF-A0A842SJF8-F1
#
_cell.length_a   1.000
_cell.length_b   1.000
_cell.length_c   1.000
_cell.angle_alpha   90.00
_cell.angle_beta   90.00
_cell.angle_gamma   90.00
#
_symmetry.space_group_name_H-M   'P 1'
#
loop_
_entity.id
_entity.type
_entity.pdbx_description
1 polymer ?
#
loop_
_entity_poly.entity_id
_entity_poly.type
_entity_poly.pdbx_seq_one_letter_code
_entity_poly.pdbx_strand_id
1 'polypeptide(L)'
;DYEPTHVLLLDAANFRGDPGEAKLISSAQIGGSAVSTHSLPLTIFISYLEKTLDVKVKLLGIQPKNIEFYTEMSPELEKSSKEIAEMLGNVLKKKN
;
A
#
# COMPACT_ATOMS: atom_id res chain seq x y z
N ASP A 1 -24.26 -1.27 -5.44
CA ASP A 1 -23.15 -0.34 -5.10
C ASP A 1 -22.49 -0.74 -3.79
N TYR A 2 -21.18 -0.50 -3.65
CA TYR A 2 -20.35 -1.05 -2.57
C TYR A 2 -20.15 -0.09 -1.37
N GLU A 3 -20.66 1.16 -1.46
CA GLU A 3 -20.66 2.23 -0.43
C GLU A 3 -19.54 2.12 0.63
N PRO A 4 -18.26 2.13 0.23
CA PRO A 4 -17.19 1.88 1.16
C PRO A 4 -17.04 3.04 2.13
N THR A 5 -16.68 2.75 3.38
CA THR A 5 -16.24 3.79 4.33
C THR A 5 -14.72 4.02 4.27
N HIS A 6 -13.99 3.04 3.73
CA HIS A 6 -12.54 3.02 3.67
C HIS A 6 -12.05 2.34 2.39
N VAL A 7 -10.94 2.82 1.84
CA VAL A 7 -10.18 2.18 0.76
C VAL A 7 -8.76 1.95 1.25
N LEU A 8 -8.29 0.71 1.14
CA LEU A 8 -6.90 0.34 1.41
C LEU A 8 -6.20 0.03 0.08
N LEU A 9 -5.24 0.86 -0.28
CA LEU A 9 -4.34 0.63 -1.41
C LEU A 9 -3.17 -0.24 -0.95
N LEU A 10 -2.69 -1.11 -1.82
CA LEU A 10 -1.53 -1.98 -1.60
C LEU A 10 -0.54 -1.69 -2.72
N ASP A 11 0.70 -1.34 -2.38
CA ASP A 11 1.75 -1.04 -3.37
C ASP A 11 3.14 -1.37 -2.84
N ALA A 12 4.09 -1.58 -3.75
CA ALA A 12 5.51 -1.55 -3.41
C ALA A 12 5.91 -0.09 -3.13
N ALA A 13 6.41 0.18 -1.94
CA ALA A 13 6.74 1.54 -1.52
C ALA A 13 8.17 1.58 -0.99
N ASN A 14 9.02 2.40 -1.61
CA ASN A 14 10.38 2.62 -1.11
C ASN A 14 10.37 3.69 -0.02
N PHE A 15 10.35 3.23 1.24
CA PHE A 15 10.40 4.09 2.44
C PHE A 15 11.69 3.90 3.24
N ARG A 16 12.72 3.31 2.62
CA ARG A 16 14.05 3.04 3.20
C ARG A 16 14.01 2.16 4.45
N GLY A 17 13.05 1.23 4.50
CA GLY A 17 13.00 0.17 5.49
C GLY A 17 13.78 -1.07 5.06
N ASP A 18 13.59 -2.17 5.78
CA ASP A 18 14.12 -3.47 5.39
C ASP A 18 13.25 -4.13 4.30
N PRO A 19 13.81 -4.91 3.34
CA PRO A 19 13.01 -5.63 2.37
C PRO A 19 11.92 -6.50 3.00
N GLY A 20 10.69 -6.35 2.51
CA GLY A 20 9.51 -7.02 3.06
C GLY A 20 8.90 -6.32 4.28
N GLU A 21 9.52 -5.26 4.83
CA GLU A 21 8.87 -4.43 5.84
C GLU A 21 7.60 -3.81 5.26
N ALA A 22 6.52 -3.77 6.05
CA ALA A 22 5.25 -3.18 5.65
C ALA A 22 4.88 -2.03 6.56
N LYS A 23 4.36 -0.95 5.97
CA LYS A 23 4.01 0.27 6.69
C LYS A 23 2.70 0.84 6.18
N LEU A 24 1.83 1.23 7.11
CA LEU A 24 0.65 2.01 6.78
C LEU A 24 1.07 3.48 6.60
N ILE A 25 0.88 3.98 5.40
CA ILE A 25 1.26 5.32 4.95
C ILE A 25 -0.02 6.13 4.77
N SER A 26 -0.08 7.27 5.45
CA SER A 26 -1.16 8.24 5.28
C SER A 26 -0.97 9.07 4.03
N SER A 27 -2.06 9.60 3.47
CA SER A 27 -2.04 10.48 2.30
C SER A 27 -1.10 11.68 2.47
N ALA A 28 -1.00 12.26 3.68
CA ALA A 28 -0.07 13.34 4.00
C ALA A 28 1.42 12.96 3.91
N GLN A 29 1.76 11.67 4.06
CA GLN A 29 3.14 11.19 4.01
C GLN A 29 3.61 10.82 2.60
N ILE A 30 2.69 10.61 1.66
CA ILE A 30 2.98 10.18 0.27
C ILE A 30 3.56 11.33 -0.56
N GLY A 31 3.14 12.58 -0.28
CA GLY A 31 3.66 13.78 -0.95
C GLY A 31 5.01 14.28 -0.43
N GLY A 32 5.53 13.71 0.67
CA GLY A 32 6.87 13.99 1.19
C GLY A 32 7.93 13.06 0.59
N SER A 33 9.21 13.42 0.69
CA SER A 33 10.37 12.68 0.15
C SER A 33 10.54 11.21 0.61
N ALA A 34 9.57 10.64 1.33
CA ALA A 34 9.60 9.32 1.93
C ALA A 34 9.12 8.19 1.01
N VAL A 35 8.51 8.47 -0.16
CA VAL A 35 8.06 7.44 -1.11
C VAL A 35 8.33 7.90 -2.54
N SER A 36 9.36 7.38 -3.20
CA SER A 36 9.66 7.70 -4.60
C SER A 36 9.97 6.41 -5.34
N THR A 37 9.01 5.90 -6.12
CA THR A 37 9.10 5.90 -7.61
C THR A 37 7.80 6.29 -8.36
N HIS A 38 6.70 6.69 -7.69
CA HIS A 38 5.43 7.14 -8.33
C HIS A 38 4.67 8.22 -7.52
N SER A 39 5.38 9.15 -6.89
CA SER A 39 4.84 10.03 -5.83
C SER A 39 3.73 10.99 -6.28
N LEU A 40 3.84 11.66 -7.44
CA LEU A 40 2.82 12.63 -7.85
C LEU A 40 1.50 11.98 -8.35
N PRO A 41 1.53 10.95 -9.23
CA PRO A 41 0.30 10.30 -9.70
C PRO A 41 -0.51 9.64 -8.58
N LEU A 42 0.16 8.98 -7.62
CA LEU A 42 -0.52 8.28 -6.54
C LEU A 42 -1.20 9.25 -5.57
N THR A 43 -0.57 10.38 -5.27
CA THR A 43 -1.16 11.42 -4.40
C THR A 43 -2.42 12.03 -5.03
N ILE A 44 -2.40 12.24 -6.36
CA ILE A 44 -3.57 12.73 -7.12
C ILE A 44 -4.69 11.67 -7.10
N PHE A 45 -4.36 10.41 -7.35
CA PHE A 45 -5.34 9.31 -7.34
C PHE A 45 -6.03 9.16 -5.98
N ILE A 46 -5.26 9.19 -4.89
CA ILE A 46 -5.79 9.15 -3.53
C ILE A 46 -6.71 10.34 -3.27
N SER A 47 -6.26 11.55 -3.61
CA SER A 47 -7.06 12.77 -3.44
C SER A 47 -8.37 12.73 -4.23
N TYR A 48 -8.34 12.14 -5.44
CA TYR A 48 -9.53 11.96 -6.26
C TYR A 48 -10.54 11.01 -5.61
N LEU A 49 -10.07 9.87 -5.08
CA LEU A 49 -10.93 8.90 -4.39
C LEU A 49 -11.56 9.50 -3.12
N GLU A 50 -10.75 10.17 -2.28
CA GLU A 50 -11.23 10.82 -1.05
C GLU A 50 -12.33 11.85 -1.36
N LYS A 51 -12.14 12.67 -2.40
CA LYS A 51 -13.11 13.73 -2.77
C LYS A 51 -14.36 13.21 -3.49
N THR A 52 -14.21 12.20 -4.34
CA THR A 52 -15.32 11.73 -5.19
C THR A 52 -16.25 10.78 -4.44
N LEU A 53 -15.70 10.01 -3.50
CA LEU A 53 -16.44 8.98 -2.78
C LEU A 53 -16.72 9.35 -1.30
N ASP A 54 -16.14 10.45 -0.79
CA ASP A 54 -16.18 10.83 0.63
C ASP A 54 -15.69 9.71 1.56
N VAL A 55 -14.57 9.07 1.19
CA VAL A 55 -14.01 7.90 1.89
C VAL A 55 -12.63 8.17 2.45
N LYS A 56 -12.25 7.42 3.49
CA LYS A 56 -10.88 7.43 4.00
C LYS A 56 -10.00 6.51 3.17
N VAL A 57 -8.92 7.03 2.60
CA VAL A 57 -7.96 6.24 1.85
C VAL A 57 -6.67 6.06 2.65
N LYS A 58 -6.13 4.83 2.67
CA LYS A 58 -4.83 4.49 3.27
C LYS A 58 -4.01 3.68 2.28
N LEU A 59 -2.68 3.82 2.34
CA LEU A 59 -1.74 3.00 1.58
C LEU A 59 -1.04 2.05 2.55
N LEU A 60 -1.07 0.75 2.29
CA LEU A 60 -0.16 -0.21 2.88
C LEU A 60 0.99 -0.44 1.90
N GLY A 61 2.12 0.18 2.19
CA GLY A 61 3.34 0.07 1.40
C GLY A 61 4.21 -1.08 1.90
N ILE A 62 4.78 -1.86 0.98
CA ILE A 62 5.75 -2.92 1.32
C ILE A 62 7.09 -2.58 0.68
N GLN A 63 8.17 -2.58 1.46
CA GLN A 63 9.51 -2.21 1.01
C GLN A 63 10.06 -3.28 0.05
N PRO A 64 10.32 -2.95 -1.22
CA PRO A 64 10.96 -3.87 -2.13
C PRO A 64 12.47 -3.96 -1.86
N LYS A 65 13.07 -5.11 -2.22
CA LYS A 65 14.53 -5.29 -2.28
C LYS A 65 15.13 -4.68 -3.55
N ASN A 66 14.47 -4.92 -4.68
CA ASN A 66 14.79 -4.38 -5.99
C ASN A 66 13.49 -4.18 -6.80
N ILE A 67 13.55 -3.34 -7.83
CA ILE A 67 12.44 -3.06 -8.75
C ILE A 67 12.92 -3.11 -10.22
N GLU A 68 14.05 -3.80 -10.45
CA GLU A 68 14.64 -3.90 -11.77
C GLU A 68 13.77 -4.77 -12.68
N PHE A 69 13.82 -4.53 -13.99
CA PHE A 69 13.09 -5.36 -14.93
C PHE A 69 13.66 -6.78 -14.94
N TYR A 70 12.78 -7.77 -15.16
CA TYR A 70 13.13 -9.19 -15.25
C TYR A 70 13.69 -9.80 -13.95
N THR A 71 13.48 -9.17 -12.79
CA THR A 71 13.77 -9.79 -11.49
C THR A 71 12.51 -10.38 -10.87
N GLU A 72 12.70 -11.47 -10.11
CA GLU A 72 11.63 -12.07 -9.31
C GLU A 72 11.45 -11.30 -7.99
N MET A 73 10.30 -11.50 -7.34
CA MET A 73 10.11 -11.03 -5.97
C MET A 73 11.15 -11.67 -5.06
N SER A 74 11.77 -10.86 -4.22
CA SER A 74 12.67 -11.37 -3.19
C SER A 74 11.91 -12.27 -2.20
N PRO A 75 12.52 -13.33 -1.65
CA PRO A 75 11.89 -14.22 -0.67
C PRO A 75 11.28 -13.48 0.54
N GLU A 76 11.93 -12.39 0.98
CA GLU A 76 11.48 -11.54 2.06
C GLU A 76 10.13 -10.88 1.73
N LEU A 77 9.99 -10.36 0.51
CA LEU A 77 8.77 -9.72 0.02
C LEU A 77 7.65 -10.72 -0.23
N GLU A 78 7.97 -11.91 -0.78
CA GLU A 78 7.00 -12.98 -0.99
C GLU A 78 6.40 -13.44 0.34
N LYS A 79 7.26 -13.65 1.35
CA LYS A 79 6.85 -14.01 2.71
C LYS A 79 5.93 -12.95 3.30
N SER A 80 6.34 -11.69 3.30
CA SER A 80 5.53 -10.59 3.85
C SER A 80 4.19 -10.45 3.14
N SER A 81 4.17 -10.61 1.82
CA SER A 81 2.93 -10.52 1.03
C SER A 81 1.93 -11.61 1.42
N LYS A 82 2.39 -12.85 1.66
CA LYS A 82 1.55 -13.96 2.14
C LYS A 82 1.01 -13.66 3.54
N GLU A 83 1.88 -13.24 4.48
CA GLU A 83 1.48 -12.91 5.85
C GLU A 83 0.45 -11.78 5.91
N ILE A 84 0.63 -10.73 5.09
CA ILE A 84 -0.32 -9.61 4.99
C ILE A 84 -1.65 -10.08 4.39
N ALA A 85 -1.63 -10.89 3.34
CA ALA A 85 -2.85 -11.41 2.71
C ALA A 85 -3.66 -12.28 3.69
N GLU A 86 -2.99 -13.16 4.45
CA GLU A 86 -3.62 -13.96 5.49
C GLU A 86 -4.22 -13.09 6.60
N MET A 87 -3.46 -12.09 7.07
CA MET A 87 -3.92 -11.13 8.08
C MET A 87 -5.16 -10.38 7.59
N LEU A 88 -5.13 -9.81 6.38
CA LEU A 88 -6.27 -9.11 5.80
C LEU A 88 -7.47 -10.04 5.63
N GLY A 89 -7.24 -11.27 5.16
CA GLY A 89 -8.28 -12.30 5.07
C GLY A 89 -8.95 -12.56 6.41
N ASN A 90 -8.18 -12.64 7.49
CA ASN A 90 -8.70 -12.86 8.85
C ASN A 90 -9.47 -11.65 9.39
N VAL A 91 -8.96 -10.43 9.17
CA VAL A 91 -9.61 -9.19 9.64
C VAL A 91 -10.91 -8.93 8.86
N LEU A 92 -10.91 -9.14 7.55
CA LEU A 92 -12.07 -8.90 6.69
C LEU A 92 -13.15 -9.99 6.84
N LYS A 93 -12.77 -11.26 7.04
CA LYS A 93 -13.73 -12.35 7.32
C LYS A 93 -14.43 -12.21 8.67
N LYS A 94 -13.82 -11.55 9.66
CA LYS A 94 -14.45 -11.28 10.97
C LYS A 94 -15.63 -10.30 10.89
N LYS A 95 -15.91 -9.72 9.73
CA LYS A 95 -17.14 -8.98 9.43
C LYS A 95 -18.13 -9.89 8.70
N ASN A 96 -18.77 -10.77 9.46
CA ASN A 96 -20.09 -11.34 9.18
C ASN A 96 -20.78 -11.53 10.52
#